data_AF-A0A7X6CN89-F1
#
_entry.id   AF-A0A7X6CN89-F1
#
_cell.length_a   1.000
_cell.length_b   1.000
_cell.length_c   1.000
_cell.angle_alpha   90.00
_cell.angle_beta   90.00
_cell.angle_gamma   90.00
#
_symmetry.space_group_name_H-M   'P 1'
#
loop_
_entity.id
_entity.type
_entity.pdbx_description
1 polymer ?
#
loop_
_entity_poly.entity_id
_entity_poly.type
_entity_poly.pdbx_seq_one_letter_code
_entity_poly.pdbx_strand_id
1 'polypeptide(L)' 'MGGKRKLEVIAVYVTKEKKEALEKWAAAEELSVSRTVGKAIDKALQERQQQQTEAKEDTQQ' A
#
# COMPACT_ATOMS: atom_id res chain seq x y z
N MET A 1 -19.88 -6.20 -21.45
CA MET A 1 -19.39 -4.94 -20.84
C MET A 1 -18.08 -5.20 -20.10
N GLY A 2 -16.94 -5.23 -20.82
CA GLY A 2 -15.63 -5.59 -20.24
C GLY A 2 -14.68 -4.40 -20.24
N GLY A 3 -15.04 -3.33 -19.54
CA GLY A 3 -14.16 -2.17 -19.37
C GLY A 3 -12.98 -2.55 -18.50
N LYS A 4 -11.81 -2.84 -19.10
CA LYS A 4 -10.55 -2.95 -18.37
C LYS A 4 -10.39 -1.68 -17.55
N ARG A 5 -10.49 -1.76 -16.23
CA ARG A 5 -10.21 -0.61 -15.34
C ARG A 5 -8.81 -0.13 -15.70
N LYS A 6 -8.69 1.11 -16.18
CA LYS A 6 -7.38 1.75 -16.32
C LYS A 6 -6.87 1.96 -14.91
N LEU A 7 -5.81 1.25 -14.56
CA LEU A 7 -5.09 1.46 -13.31
C LEU A 7 -4.04 2.54 -13.58
N GLU A 8 -3.95 3.48 -12.66
CA GLU A 8 -2.90 4.51 -12.67
C GLU A 8 -1.60 3.94 -12.13
N VAL A 9 -0.46 4.39 -12.66
CA VAL A 9 0.87 3.93 -12.25
C VAL A 9 1.57 5.03 -11.44
N ILE A 10 2.13 4.64 -10.30
CA ILE A 10 2.98 5.51 -9.48
C ILE A 10 4.41 4.96 -9.55
N ALA A 11 5.38 5.81 -9.87
CA ALA A 11 6.80 5.46 -9.87
C ALA A 11 7.50 6.11 -8.66
N VAL A 12 8.30 5.31 -7.95
CA VAL A 12 9.07 5.77 -6.78
C VAL A 12 10.48 5.18 -6.81
N TYR A 13 11.46 5.94 -6.33
CA TYR A 13 12.81 5.45 -6.12
C TYR A 13 12.93 4.83 -4.73
N VAL A 14 13.52 3.64 -4.65
CA VAL A 14 13.78 2.92 -3.40
C VAL A 14 15.22 2.46 -3.34
N THR A 15 15.75 2.28 -2.14
CA THR A 15 17.08 1.69 -1.95
C THR A 15 17.07 0.21 -2.36
N LYS A 16 18.25 -0.34 -2.66
CA LYS A 16 18.43 -1.76 -2.97
C LYS A 16 17.89 -2.66 -1.86
N GLU A 17 18.18 -2.32 -0.61
CA GLU A 17 17.73 -3.06 0.57
C GLU A 17 16.20 -3.13 0.66
N LYS A 18 15.50 -2.01 0.39
CA LYS A 18 14.04 -1.97 0.38
C LYS A 18 13.46 -2.81 -0.76
N LYS A 19 14.08 -2.77 -1.94
CA LYS A 19 13.68 -3.61 -3.08
C LYS A 19 13.82 -5.10 -2.74
N GLU A 20 14.96 -5.51 -2.18
CA GLU A 20 15.19 -6.90 -1.78
C GLU A 20 14.23 -7.37 -0.68
N ALA A 21 13.89 -6.50 0.28
CA ALA A 21 12.89 -6.81 1.29
C ALA A 21 11.49 -7.05 0.68
N LEU A 22 11.09 -6.21 -0.27
CA LEU A 22 9.81 -6.36 -0.99
C LEU A 22 9.78 -7.65 -1.83
N GLU A 23 10.89 -7.98 -2.50
CA GLU A 23 11.02 -9.22 -3.28
C GLU A 23 10.91 -10.47 -2.39
N LYS A 24 11.58 -10.47 -1.23
CA LYS A 24 11.49 -11.57 -0.25
C LYS A 24 10.08 -11.73 0.29
N TRP A 25 9.41 -10.63 0.63
CA TRP A 25 8.02 -10.67 1.10
C TRP A 25 7.08 -11.21 0.01
N ALA A 26 7.22 -10.73 -1.23
CA ALA A 26 6.46 -11.23 -2.37
C ALA A 26 6.65 -12.74 -2.60
N ALA A 27 7.90 -13.22 -2.52
CA ALA A 27 8.21 -14.64 -2.65
C ALA A 27 7.57 -15.49 -1.53
N ALA A 28 7.61 -15.01 -0.28
CA ALA A 28 7.05 -15.71 0.88
C ALA A 28 5.52 -15.86 0.81
N GLU A 29 4.82 -14.91 0.17
CA GLU A 29 3.36 -14.96 -0.04
C GLU A 29 2.95 -15.51 -1.41
N GLU A 30 3.89 -15.97 -2.24
CA GLU A 30 3.65 -16.39 -3.63
C GLU A 30 2.94 -15.31 -4.48
N LEU A 31 3.29 -14.04 -4.26
CA LEU A 31 2.71 -12.88 -4.96
C LEU A 31 3.75 -12.17 -5.84
N SER A 32 3.27 -11.30 -6.73
CA SER A 32 4.13 -10.35 -7.43
C SER A 32 4.51 -9.19 -6.50
N VAL A 33 5.70 -8.61 -6.70
CA VAL A 33 6.14 -7.39 -5.98
C VAL A 33 5.11 -6.27 -6.09
N SER A 34 4.50 -6.07 -7.27
CA SER A 34 3.45 -5.07 -7.47
C SER A 34 2.22 -5.31 -6.59
N ARG A 35 1.83 -6.58 -6.38
CA ARG A 35 0.69 -6.94 -5.53
C ARG A 35 1.03 -6.78 -4.06
N THR A 36 2.25 -7.13 -3.65
CA THR A 36 2.76 -6.89 -2.29
C THR A 36 2.79 -5.39 -1.98
N VAL A 37 3.32 -4.57 -2.89
CA VAL A 37 3.33 -3.11 -2.73
C VAL A 37 1.90 -2.55 -2.68
N GLY A 38 0.98 -3.04 -3.52
CA GLY A 38 -0.44 -2.67 -3.46
C GLY A 38 -1.06 -2.94 -2.09
N LYS A 39 -0.90 -4.15 -1.55
CA LYS A 39 -1.37 -4.51 -0.21
C LYS A 39 -0.80 -3.59 0.88
N ALA A 40 0.50 -3.28 0.81
CA ALA A 40 1.16 -2.41 1.77
C ALA A 40 0.60 -0.98 1.73
N ILE A 41 0.34 -0.46 0.52
CA ILE A 41 -0.28 0.86 0.31
C ILE A 41 -1.71 0.86 0.86
N ASP A 42 -2.53 -0.15 0.55
CA ASP A 42 -3.91 -0.24 1.03
C ASP A 42 -3.96 -0.20 2.56
N LYS A 43 -3.09 -0.98 3.23
CA LYS A 43 -2.97 -0.98 4.69
C LYS A 43 -2.57 0.40 5.23
N ALA A 44 -1.54 1.03 4.67
CA ALA A 44 -1.09 2.34 5.13
C ALA A 44 -2.16 3.43 4.93
N LEU A 45 -2.97 3.34 3.87
CA LEU A 45 -4.09 4.26 3.63
C LEU A 45 -5.22 4.06 4.64
N GLN A 46 -5.55 2.81 4.97
CA GLN A 46 -6.54 2.48 5.99
C GLN A 46 -6.10 2.99 7.37
N GLU A 47 -4.85 2.73 7.76
CA GLU A 47 -4.28 3.21 9.04
C GLU A 47 -4.30 4.74 9.12
N ARG A 48 -3.93 5.43 8.03
CA ARG A 48 -3.99 6.90 7.97
C ARG A 48 -5.41 7.42 8.11
N GLN A 49 -6.40 6.76 7.50
CA GLN A 49 -7.79 7.15 7.60
C GLN A 49 -8.34 6.97 9.02
N GLN A 50 -7.97 5.87 9.68
CA GLN A 50 -8.34 5.60 11.08
C GLN A 50 -7.78 6.68 12.02
N GLN A 51 -6.48 6.97 11.91
CA GLN A 51 -5.82 8.03 12.71
C GLN A 51 -6.47 9.41 12.52
N GLN A 52 -6.89 9.74 11.30
CA GLN A 52 -7.61 10.99 11.02
C GLN A 52 -9.03 11.03 11.58
N THR A 53 -9.63 9.87 11.81
CA THR A 53 -10.97 9.75 12.40
C THR A 53 -10.87 9.89 13.92
N GLU A 54 -9.93 9.18 14.54
CA GLU A 54 -9.63 9.28 15.99
C GLU A 54 -9.25 10.71 16.39
N ALA A 55 -8.37 11.37 15.63
CA ALA A 55 -7.98 12.77 15.90
C ALA A 55 -9.16 13.78 15.82
N LYS A 56 -10.21 13.47 15.05
CA LYS A 56 -11.41 14.31 14.97
C LYS A 56 -12.38 14.07 16.13
N GLU A 57 -12.40 12.86 16.69
CA GLU A 57 -13.22 12.52 17.86
C GLU A 57 -12.64 13.12 19.16
N ASP A 58 -11.31 13.21 19.28
CA ASP A 58 -10.64 13.84 20.42
C ASP A 58 -10.74 15.39 20.44
N THR A 59 -11.13 16.03 19.33
CA THR A 59 -11.25 17.50 19.25
C THR A 59 -12.66 18.02 19.59
N GLN A 60 -13.60 17.14 19.98
CA GLN A 60 -14.99 17.51 20.31
C GLN A 60 -15.44 17.23 21.75
N GLN A 61 -14.52 16.95 22.68
CA GLN A 61 -14.85 16.78 24.11
C GLN A 61 -14.49 18.00 24.96
#